data_AF-A0AB74DP70-F1
#
_entry.id   AF-A0AB74DP70-F1
#
_cell.length_a   1.000
_cell.length_b   1.000
_cell.length_c   1.000
_cell.angle_alpha   90.00
_cell.angle_beta   90.00
_cell.angle_gamma   90.00
#
_symmetry.space_group_name_H-M   'P 1'
#
loop_
_entity.id
_entity.type
_entity.pdbx_description
1 polymer ?
#
loop_
_entity_poly.entity_id
_entity_poly.type
_entity_poly.pdbx_seq_one_letter_code
_entity_poly.pdbx_strand_id
1 'polypeptide(L)' 'MLLHELGHLEHIKAVYNYASIRCENEANRFMIRHLVQEELARYDDPAAFNWATFANKYNLRTTADEIMIQDEYLKFASGL' A
#
# COMPACT_ATOMS: atom_id res chain seq x y z
N MET A 1 -12.20 28.45 -26.62
CA MET A 1 -12.26 28.94 -25.22
C MET A 1 -13.08 27.97 -24.36
N LEU A 2 -14.36 27.71 -24.67
CA LEU A 2 -15.21 26.73 -23.95
C LEU A 2 -14.60 25.32 -23.77
N LEU A 3 -14.02 24.73 -24.82
CA LEU A 3 -13.37 23.41 -24.72
C LEU A 3 -12.10 23.41 -23.85
N HIS A 4 -11.41 24.55 -23.77
CA HIS A 4 -10.20 24.70 -22.97
C HIS A 4 -10.54 24.72 -21.48
N GLU A 5 -11.58 25.47 -21.09
CA GLU A 5 -12.09 25.50 -19.71
C GLU A 5 -12.68 24.16 -19.27
N LEU A 6 -13.38 23.44 -20.16
CA LEU A 6 -13.84 22.07 -19.87
C LEU A 6 -12.67 21.10 -19.63
N GLY A 7 -11.61 21.20 -20.42
CA GLY A 7 -10.37 20.42 -20.22
C GLY A 7 -9.71 20.69 -18.87
N HIS A 8 -9.70 21.95 -18.40
CA HIS A 8 -9.21 22.29 -17.06
C HIS A 8 -10.04 21.67 -15.94
N LEU A 9 -11.36 21.66 -16.06
CA LEU A 9 -12.25 21.05 -15.06
C LEU A 9 -12.06 19.52 -14.98
N GLU A 10 -11.90 18.85 -16.13
CA GLU A 10 -11.59 17.42 -16.17
C GLU A 10 -10.21 17.12 -15.57
N HIS A 11 -9.21 17.94 -15.88
CA HIS A 11 -7.87 17.80 -15.32
C HIS A 11 -7.86 17.98 -13.80
N ILE A 12 -8.55 19.00 -13.27
CA ILE A 12 -8.68 19.24 -11.82
C ILE A 12 -9.36 18.06 -11.13
N LYS A 13 -10.43 17.51 -11.72
CA LYS A 13 -11.11 16.31 -11.21
C LYS A 13 -10.19 15.09 -11.20
N ALA A 14 -9.43 14.86 -12.27
CA ALA A 14 -8.47 13.77 -12.35
C ALA A 14 -7.35 13.90 -11.30
N VAL A 15 -6.82 15.12 -11.11
CA VAL A 15 -5.80 15.40 -10.09
C VAL A 15 -6.34 15.16 -8.68
N TYR A 16 -7.58 15.60 -8.39
CA TYR A 16 -8.19 15.38 -7.08
C TYR A 16 -8.41 13.90 -6.78
N ASN A 17 -8.96 13.15 -7.74
CA ASN A 17 -9.18 11.71 -7.60
C ASN A 17 -7.84 10.97 -7.40
N TYR A 18 -6.83 11.31 -8.19
CA TYR A 18 -5.49 10.73 -8.05
C TYR A 18 -4.87 11.05 -6.69
N ALA A 19 -5.04 12.27 -6.18
CA ALA A 19 -4.53 12.67 -4.87
C ALA A 19 -5.21 11.87 -3.74
N SER A 20 -6.53 11.65 -3.81
CA SER A 20 -7.25 10.83 -2.83
C SER A 20 -6.75 9.38 -2.83
N ILE A 21 -6.65 8.76 -4.01
CA ILE A 21 -6.15 7.38 -4.16
C ILE A 21 -4.71 7.26 -3.63
N ARG A 22 -3.87 8.27 -3.90
CA ARG A 22 -2.50 8.28 -3.39
C ARG A 22 -2.48 8.36 -1.86
N CYS A 23 -3.29 9.24 -1.26
CA CYS A 23 -3.40 9.37 0.19
C CYS A 23 -3.88 8.07 0.85
N GLU A 24 -4.91 7.42 0.27
CA GLU A 24 -5.41 6.13 0.73
C GLU A 24 -4.32 5.04 0.64
N ASN A 25 -3.58 4.99 -0.47
CA ASN A 25 -2.49 4.05 -0.65
C ASN A 25 -1.33 4.29 0.34
N GLU A 26 -1.00 5.55 0.64
CA GLU A 26 0.01 5.90 1.64
C GLU A 26 -0.44 5.50 3.05
N ALA A 27 -1.71 5.73 3.38
CA ALA A 27 -2.30 5.30 4.66
C ALA A 27 -2.32 3.78 4.79
N ASN A 28 -2.73 3.06 3.74
CA ASN A 28 -2.72 1.59 3.70
C ASN A 28 -1.30 1.05 3.85
N ARG A 29 -0.32 1.64 3.15
CA ARG A 29 1.09 1.26 3.29
C ARG A 29 1.60 1.47 4.70
N PHE A 30 1.25 2.59 5.34
CA PHE A 30 1.64 2.87 6.72
C PHE A 30 1.07 1.83 7.69
N MET A 31 -0.21 1.46 7.52
CA MET A 31 -0.84 0.39 8.30
C MET A 31 -0.14 -0.96 8.06
N ILE A 32 0.04 -1.35 6.80
CA ILE A 32 0.68 -2.63 6.42
C ILE A 32 2.09 -2.72 7.01
N ARG A 33 2.88 -1.64 6.97
CA ARG A 33 4.22 -1.61 7.56
C ARG A 33 4.21 -1.97 9.05
N HIS A 34 3.28 -1.39 9.82
CA HIS A 34 3.16 -1.68 11.25
C HIS A 34 2.77 -3.13 11.49
N LEU A 35 1.78 -3.63 10.75
CA LEU A 35 1.32 -5.02 10.86
C LEU A 35 2.42 -6.02 10.50
N VAL A 36 3.20 -5.76 9.43
CA VAL A 36 4.34 -6.58 9.03
C VAL A 36 5.40 -6.57 10.12
N GLN A 37 5.74 -5.40 10.67
CA GLN A 37 6.71 -5.30 11.76
C GLN A 37 6.27 -6.08 13.00
N GLU A 38 5.00 -5.96 13.40
CA GLU A 38 4.45 -6.68 14.54
C GLU A 38 4.43 -8.19 14.34
N GLU A 39 4.10 -8.66 13.13
CA GLU A 39 4.13 -10.07 12.81
C GLU A 39 5.56 -10.60 12.78
N LEU A 40 6.50 -9.91 12.12
CA LEU A 40 7.91 -10.31 12.10
C LEU A 40 8.53 -10.39 13.49
N ALA A 41 8.14 -9.50 14.42
CA ALA A 41 8.57 -9.57 15.81
C ALA A 41 8.11 -10.84 16.55
N ARG A 42 7.10 -11.56 16.02
CA ARG A 42 6.61 -12.83 16.56
C ARG A 42 7.31 -14.05 15.94
N TYR A 43 8.08 -13.87 14.86
CA TYR A 43 8.82 -14.93 14.21
C TYR A 43 10.29 -14.92 14.67
N ASP A 44 10.82 -16.09 15.06
CA ASP A 44 12.25 -16.25 15.31
C ASP A 44 13.10 -16.17 14.03
N ASP A 45 12.53 -16.59 12.90
CA ASP A 45 13.13 -16.51 11.57
C ASP A 45 12.24 -15.70 10.62
N PRO A 46 12.67 -14.51 10.15
CA PRO A 46 11.93 -13.71 9.18
C PRO A 46 11.63 -14.47 7.88
N ALA A 47 12.44 -15.45 7.49
CA ALA A 47 12.22 -16.24 6.28
C ALA A 47 10.97 -17.13 6.36
N ALA A 48 10.44 -17.39 7.56
CA ALA A 48 9.19 -18.11 7.75
C ALA A 48 7.94 -17.25 7.44
N PHE A 49 8.11 -15.96 7.15
CA PHE A 49 7.00 -15.07 6.81
C PHE A 49 6.31 -15.49 5.51
N ASN A 50 5.00 -15.76 5.58
CA ASN A 50 4.18 -16.06 4.42
C ASN A 50 3.19 -14.92 4.16
N TRP A 51 3.43 -14.15 3.10
CA TRP A 51 2.62 -12.99 2.75
C TRP A 51 1.17 -13.34 2.44
N ALA A 52 0.88 -14.52 1.88
CA ALA A 52 -0.49 -14.92 1.53
C ALA A 52 -1.32 -15.23 2.78
N THR A 53 -0.71 -15.90 3.76
CA THR A 53 -1.34 -16.14 5.08
C THR A 53 -1.55 -14.81 5.82
N PHE A 54 -0.56 -13.92 5.78
CA PHE A 54 -0.67 -12.58 6.36
C PHE A 54 -1.80 -11.77 5.72
N ALA A 55 -1.86 -11.72 4.39
CA ALA A 55 -2.89 -10.97 3.66
C ALA A 55 -4.30 -11.48 4.00
N ASN A 56 -4.48 -12.81 4.10
CA ASN A 56 -5.75 -13.40 4.51
C ASN A 56 -6.12 -13.04 5.96
N LYS A 57 -5.17 -13.14 6.90
CA LYS A 57 -5.36 -12.81 8.32
C LYS A 57 -5.88 -11.38 8.53
N TYR A 58 -5.35 -10.41 7.79
CA TYR A 58 -5.73 -8.99 7.88
C TYR A 58 -6.76 -8.57 6.82
N ASN A 59 -7.32 -9.52 6.07
CA ASN A 59 -8.31 -9.28 5.02
C ASN A 59 -7.85 -8.29 3.93
N LEU A 60 -6.55 -8.30 3.63
CA LEU A 60 -5.90 -7.54 2.57
C LEU A 60 -6.04 -8.34 1.25
N ARG A 61 -6.79 -7.80 0.29
CA ARG A 61 -7.26 -8.55 -0.89
C ARG A 61 -6.88 -7.91 -2.22
N THR A 62 -6.34 -6.71 -2.20
CA THR A 62 -6.01 -5.99 -3.44
C THR A 62 -4.58 -6.30 -3.88
N THR A 63 -4.32 -6.18 -5.18
CA THR A 63 -2.96 -6.27 -5.72
C THR A 63 -2.05 -5.19 -5.14
N ALA A 64 -2.60 -4.01 -4.80
CA ALA A 64 -1.85 -2.96 -4.13
C ALA A 64 -1.39 -3.40 -2.74
N ASP A 65 -2.26 -4.04 -1.96
CA ASP A 65 -1.89 -4.57 -0.64
C ASP A 65 -0.79 -5.63 -0.75
N GLU A 66 -0.91 -6.55 -1.70
CA GLU A 66 0.10 -7.60 -1.94
C GLU A 66 1.48 -6.98 -2.20
N ILE A 67 1.55 -6.01 -3.12
CA ILE A 67 2.80 -5.31 -3.44
C ILE A 67 3.34 -4.57 -2.21
N MET A 68 2.47 -3.90 -1.44
CA MET A 68 2.88 -3.19 -0.21
C MET A 68 3.41 -4.16 0.85
N ILE A 69 2.77 -5.33 1.05
CA ILE A 69 3.24 -6.35 2.01
C ILE A 69 4.62 -6.84 1.63
N GLN A 70 4.83 -7.23 0.36
CA GLN A 70 6.10 -7.75 -0.11
C GLN A 70 7.21 -6.69 0.01
N ASP A 71 6.92 -5.45 -0.38
CA ASP A 71 7.87 -4.34 -0.31
C ASP A 71 8.27 -4.00 1.14
N GLU A 72 7.30 -3.88 2.06
CA GLU A 72 7.60 -3.61 3.47
C GLU A 72 8.33 -4.79 4.14
N TYR A 73 7.94 -6.03 3.83
CA TYR A 73 8.66 -7.23 4.30
C TYR A 73 10.13 -7.21 3.84
N LEU A 74 10.38 -6.92 2.57
CA LEU A 74 11.74 -6.87 2.02
C LEU A 74 12.58 -5.78 2.70
N LYS A 75 12.02 -4.62 3.03
CA LYS A 75 12.76 -3.58 3.79
C LYS A 75 13.22 -4.09 5.15
N PHE A 76 12.32 -4.73 5.90
CA PHE A 76 12.66 -5.31 7.20
C PHE A 76 13.63 -6.49 7.09
N ALA A 77 13.47 -7.36 6.10
CA ALA A 77 14.34 -8.52 5.90
C ALA A 77 15.73 -8.13 5.37
N SER A 78 15.82 -7.08 4.55
CA SER A 78 17.08 -6.60 3.95
C SER A 78 17.85 -5.64 4.86
N GLY A 79 17.27 -5.24 6.00
CA GLY A 79 17.85 -4.26 6.92
C GLY A 79 18.03 -2.86 6.33
N LEU A 80 17.21 -2.50 5.33
CA LEU A 80 17.31 -1.28 4.51
C LEU A 80 16.20 -0.28 4.85
#